data_AF-A0ABD5CSQ0-F1
#
_entry.id   AF-A0ABD5CSQ0-F1
#
_cell.length_a   1.000
_cell.length_b   1.000
_cell.length_c   1.000
_cell.angle_alpha   90.00
_cell.angle_beta   90.00
_cell.angle_gamma   90.00
#
_symmetry.space_group_name_H-M   'P 1'
#
loop_
_entity.id
_entity.type
_entity.pdbx_description
1 polymer ?
#
loop_
_entity_poly.entity_id
_entity_poly.type
_entity_poly.pdbx_seq_one_letter_code
_entity_poly.pdbx_strand_id
1 'polypeptide(L)'
;MFSYEDRIRAVRLYLKLGKRIGATIRQLGYPTKNSLKAWHREYEQCHDLRAGYVRSRPRYSDEQKKVAVDHYLSHGRCAAATLRALGHPSRETLAAWIEELCPDIRKRIVGRAVGSVPKSQKVKQAAVIELCTREQSARVVAEKAGVSRPTCIAGRISYSVERFQHL
;
A
#
# COMPACT_ATOMS: atom_id res chain seq x y z
N MET A 1 -23.11 24.92 -5.46
CA MET A 1 -22.73 23.68 -6.19
C MET A 1 -24.03 22.98 -6.57
N PHE A 2 -24.20 22.53 -7.81
CA PHE A 2 -25.45 21.87 -8.24
C PHE A 2 -25.43 20.39 -7.87
N SER A 3 -26.56 19.84 -7.43
CA SER A 3 -26.68 18.43 -7.09
C SER A 3 -26.48 17.54 -8.33
N TYR A 4 -26.20 16.25 -8.14
CA TYR A 4 -26.13 15.30 -9.27
C TYR A 4 -27.47 15.25 -10.03
N GLU A 5 -28.58 15.24 -9.30
CA GLU A 5 -29.93 15.20 -9.86
C GLU A 5 -30.24 16.44 -10.72
N ASP A 6 -29.86 17.63 -10.24
CA ASP A 6 -30.05 18.89 -10.98
C ASP A 6 -29.24 18.91 -12.28
N ARG A 7 -28.01 18.36 -12.25
CA ARG A 7 -27.14 18.24 -13.42
C ARG A 7 -27.72 17.29 -14.47
N ILE A 8 -28.19 16.13 -14.03
CA ILE A 8 -28.84 15.15 -14.92
C ILE A 8 -30.14 15.71 -15.50
N ARG A 9 -30.96 16.38 -14.68
CA ARG A 9 -32.20 17.03 -15.14
C ARG A 9 -31.91 18.09 -16.21
N ALA A 10 -30.87 18.91 -16.00
CA ALA A 10 -30.45 19.92 -16.97
C ALA A 10 -29.97 19.32 -18.29
N VAL A 11 -29.18 18.25 -18.27
CA VAL A 11 -28.70 17.56 -19.48
C VAL A 11 -29.85 16.88 -20.23
N ARG A 12 -30.77 16.21 -19.53
CA ARG A 12 -31.96 15.60 -20.15
C ARG A 12 -32.83 16.63 -20.85
N LEU A 13 -33.07 17.78 -20.20
CA LEU A 13 -33.84 18.87 -20.79
C LEU A 13 -33.13 19.49 -22.01
N TYR A 14 -31.81 19.64 -21.93
CA TYR A 14 -30.99 20.12 -23.05
C TYR A 14 -31.06 19.21 -24.28
N LEU A 15 -31.05 17.89 -24.08
CA LEU A 15 -31.25 16.91 -25.17
C LEU A 15 -32.68 16.98 -25.73
N LYS A 16 -33.69 17.05 -24.87
CA LYS A 16 -35.11 17.17 -25.26
C LYS A 16 -35.39 18.41 -26.11
N LEU A 17 -34.71 19.53 -25.82
CA LEU A 17 -34.86 20.80 -26.54
C LEU A 17 -33.97 20.90 -27.80
N GLY A 18 -33.31 19.81 -28.21
CA GLY A 18 -32.46 19.80 -29.41
C GLY A 18 -31.17 20.62 -29.25
N LYS A 19 -30.51 20.52 -28.08
CA LYS A 19 -29.25 21.21 -27.78
C LYS A 19 -29.34 22.75 -27.74
N ARG A 20 -30.53 23.29 -27.47
CA ARG A 20 -30.77 24.73 -27.34
C ARG A 20 -30.48 25.24 -25.92
N ILE A 21 -29.26 25.73 -25.70
CA ILE A 21 -28.78 26.22 -24.39
C ILE A 21 -29.71 27.29 -23.80
N GLY A 22 -30.09 28.29 -24.59
CA GLY A 22 -30.91 29.41 -24.10
C GLY A 22 -32.30 28.98 -23.64
N ALA A 23 -32.89 27.97 -24.29
CA ALA A 23 -34.19 27.43 -23.89
C ALA A 23 -34.09 26.66 -22.57
N THR A 24 -33.04 25.86 -22.39
CA THR A 24 -32.80 25.13 -21.13
C THR A 24 -32.60 26.09 -19.95
N ILE A 25 -31.82 27.15 -20.12
CA ILE A 25 -31.56 28.13 -19.05
C ILE A 25 -32.82 28.91 -18.70
N ARG A 26 -33.63 29.32 -19.69
CA ARG A 26 -34.90 30.02 -19.44
C ARG A 26 -35.91 29.14 -18.69
N GLN A 27 -35.92 27.83 -18.95
CA GLN A 27 -36.85 26.90 -18.30
C GLN A 27 -36.42 26.49 -16.89
N LEU A 28 -35.12 26.33 -16.63
CA LEU A 28 -34.63 25.87 -15.32
C LEU A 28 -34.17 27.02 -14.41
N GLY A 29 -33.83 28.20 -14.94
CA GLY A 29 -33.32 29.35 -14.17
C GLY A 29 -31.86 29.19 -13.68
N TYR A 30 -31.33 27.97 -13.80
CA TYR A 30 -29.95 27.54 -13.69
C TYR A 30 -29.74 26.53 -14.83
N PRO A 31 -28.56 26.04 -15.23
CA PRO A 31 -27.17 26.37 -14.89
C PRO A 31 -26.55 27.41 -15.85
N THR A 32 -25.24 27.69 -15.72
CA THR A 32 -24.54 28.55 -16.70
C THR A 32 -24.32 27.82 -18.04
N LYS A 33 -24.17 28.59 -19.13
CA LYS A 33 -23.84 28.08 -20.48
C LYS A 33 -22.64 27.12 -20.48
N ASN A 34 -21.60 27.44 -19.70
CA ASN A 34 -20.37 26.64 -19.64
C ASN A 34 -20.59 25.35 -18.85
N SER A 35 -21.33 25.42 -17.73
CA SER A 35 -21.70 24.23 -16.95
C SER A 35 -22.51 23.24 -17.78
N LEU A 36 -23.50 23.70 -18.54
CA LEU A 36 -24.33 22.83 -19.37
C LEU A 36 -23.52 22.13 -20.47
N LYS A 37 -22.58 22.84 -21.09
CA LYS A 37 -21.67 22.26 -22.09
C LYS A 37 -20.74 21.21 -21.48
N ALA A 38 -20.18 21.50 -20.30
CA ALA A 38 -19.32 20.56 -19.59
C ALA A 38 -20.08 19.29 -19.22
N TRP A 39 -21.28 19.43 -18.65
CA TRP A 39 -22.13 18.30 -18.28
C TRP A 39 -22.57 17.47 -19.48
N HIS A 40 -22.96 18.12 -20.59
CA HIS A 40 -23.30 17.39 -21.81
C HIS A 40 -22.10 16.61 -22.38
N ARG A 41 -20.89 17.18 -22.36
CA ARG A 41 -19.68 16.50 -22.82
C ARG A 41 -19.34 15.29 -21.95
N GLU A 42 -19.47 15.42 -20.63
CA GLU A 42 -19.27 14.29 -19.69
C GLU A 42 -20.31 13.18 -19.95
N TYR A 43 -21.57 13.58 -20.13
CA TYR A 43 -22.67 12.66 -20.42
C TYR A 43 -22.49 11.92 -21.76
N GLU A 44 -21.93 12.56 -22.78
CA GLU A 44 -21.65 11.92 -24.08
C GLU A 44 -20.50 10.90 -23.99
N GLN A 45 -19.54 11.09 -23.08
CA GLN A 45 -18.39 10.20 -22.92
C GLN A 45 -18.67 8.95 -22.08
N CYS A 46 -19.50 9.08 -21.05
CA CYS A 46 -19.70 8.01 -20.07
C CYS A 46 -21.17 7.60 -19.90
N HIS A 47 -22.10 8.23 -20.63
CA HIS A 47 -23.55 8.12 -20.40
C HIS A 47 -24.01 8.43 -18.97
N ASP A 48 -23.12 9.03 -18.17
CA ASP A 48 -23.36 9.42 -16.79
C ASP A 48 -22.53 10.68 -16.44
N LEU A 49 -23.01 11.42 -15.45
CA LEU A 49 -22.36 12.60 -14.91
C LEU A 49 -21.59 12.25 -13.65
N ARG A 50 -20.43 12.85 -13.44
CA ARG A 50 -19.67 12.55 -12.22
C ARG A 50 -20.35 13.17 -11.00
N ALA A 51 -20.67 12.34 -10.01
CA ALA A 51 -21.30 12.80 -8.77
C ALA A 51 -20.43 13.82 -7.99
N GLY A 52 -19.10 13.77 -8.13
CA GLY A 52 -18.16 14.66 -7.44
C GLY A 52 -16.92 15.04 -8.25
N TYR A 53 -16.06 15.88 -7.65
CA TYR A 53 -14.77 16.29 -8.20
C TYR A 53 -13.81 15.09 -8.20
N VAL A 54 -13.85 14.31 -9.27
CA VAL A 54 -12.87 13.25 -9.52
C VAL A 54 -11.77 13.87 -10.39
N ARG A 55 -10.52 13.85 -9.91
CA ARG A 55 -9.36 14.25 -10.74
C ARG A 55 -9.37 13.39 -12.00
N SER A 56 -9.81 14.00 -13.10
CA SER A 56 -10.29 13.30 -14.29
C SER A 56 -9.21 12.63 -15.11
N ARG A 57 -7.94 12.85 -14.77
CA ARG A 57 -6.83 12.28 -15.50
C ARG A 57 -5.88 11.58 -14.53
N PRO A 58 -5.76 10.26 -14.62
CA PRO A 58 -4.59 9.57 -14.09
C PRO A 58 -3.35 10.31 -14.60
N ARG A 59 -2.44 10.67 -13.70
CA ARG A 59 -1.20 11.39 -14.06
C ARG A 59 -0.29 10.55 -14.96
N TYR A 60 -0.52 9.24 -15.00
CA TYR A 60 0.25 8.24 -15.75
C TYR A 60 -0.70 7.30 -16.46
N SER A 61 -0.32 6.83 -17.65
CA SER A 61 -1.10 5.85 -18.38
C SER A 61 -0.97 4.45 -17.75
N ASP A 62 -1.94 3.58 -18.02
CA ASP A 62 -1.89 2.20 -17.54
C ASP A 62 -0.72 1.42 -18.17
N GLU A 63 -0.29 1.78 -19.39
CA GLU A 63 0.93 1.19 -19.98
C GLU A 63 2.19 1.58 -19.20
N GLN A 64 2.33 2.86 -18.84
CA GLN A 64 3.47 3.34 -18.05
C GLN A 64 3.54 2.62 -16.69
N LYS A 65 2.37 2.37 -16.08
CA LYS A 65 2.27 1.60 -14.84
C LYS A 65 2.75 0.16 -15.01
N LYS A 66 2.30 -0.53 -16.06
CA LYS A 66 2.71 -1.92 -16.34
C LYS A 66 4.20 -2.03 -16.62
N VAL A 67 4.75 -1.17 -17.48
CA VAL A 67 6.18 -1.16 -17.82
C VAL A 67 7.05 -0.92 -16.58
N ALA A 68 6.64 -0.01 -15.69
CA ALA A 68 7.37 0.25 -14.47
C ALA A 68 7.39 -0.95 -13.51
N VAL A 69 6.28 -1.66 -13.37
CA VAL A 69 6.20 -2.86 -12.51
C VAL A 69 6.94 -4.04 -13.13
N ASP A 70 6.86 -4.24 -14.45
CA ASP A 70 7.58 -5.31 -15.14
C ASP A 70 9.11 -5.12 -15.06
N HIS A 71 9.58 -3.89 -15.27
CA HIS A 71 10.99 -3.54 -15.09
C HIS A 71 11.45 -3.79 -13.65
N TYR A 72 10.61 -3.48 -12.65
CA TYR A 72 10.91 -3.73 -11.25
C TYR A 72 11.06 -5.24 -10.95
N LEU A 73 10.24 -6.09 -11.56
CA LEU A 73 10.29 -7.53 -11.39
C LEU A 73 11.50 -8.17 -12.06
N SER A 74 11.82 -7.75 -13.29
CA SER A 74 12.96 -8.26 -14.06
C SER A 74 14.31 -7.85 -13.47
N HIS A 75 14.43 -6.65 -12.91
CA HIS A 75 15.70 -6.09 -12.42
C HIS A 75 15.91 -6.29 -10.91
N GLY A 76 15.39 -7.39 -10.35
CA GLY A 76 15.71 -7.80 -8.97
C GLY A 76 15.06 -6.93 -7.88
N ARG A 77 13.91 -6.30 -8.16
CA ARG A 77 13.10 -5.57 -7.17
C ARG A 77 13.78 -4.33 -6.56
N CYS A 78 14.68 -3.70 -7.32
CA CYS A 78 15.31 -2.45 -6.93
C CYS A 78 14.52 -1.24 -7.47
N ALA A 79 13.81 -0.55 -6.56
CA ALA A 79 13.05 0.65 -6.92
C ALA A 79 13.98 1.77 -7.47
N ALA A 80 15.16 1.96 -6.88
CA ALA A 80 16.10 2.99 -7.29
C ALA A 80 16.72 2.74 -8.68
N ALA A 81 16.86 1.48 -9.10
CA ALA A 81 17.32 1.15 -10.45
C ALA A 81 16.21 1.40 -11.48
N THR A 82 14.97 1.01 -11.15
CA THR A 82 13.78 1.24 -11.98
C THR A 82 13.52 2.73 -12.19
N LEU A 83 13.67 3.53 -11.13
CA LEU A 83 13.58 5.00 -11.17
C LEU A 83 14.64 5.63 -12.08
N ARG A 84 15.88 5.14 -12.01
CA ARG A 84 16.99 5.63 -12.85
C ARG A 84 16.81 5.27 -14.32
N ALA A 85 16.27 4.09 -14.60
CA ALA A 85 16.02 3.63 -15.96
C ALA A 85 14.83 4.33 -16.62
N LEU A 86 13.74 4.55 -15.88
CA LEU A 86 12.49 5.09 -16.43
C LEU A 86 12.30 6.60 -16.23
N GLY A 87 12.99 7.23 -15.27
CA GLY A 87 12.85 8.67 -14.97
C GLY A 87 11.52 9.08 -14.33
N HIS A 88 10.53 8.19 -14.32
CA HIS A 88 9.20 8.29 -13.70
C HIS A 88 8.77 6.86 -13.29
N PRO A 89 7.80 6.63 -12.38
CA PRO A 89 7.12 7.52 -11.43
C PRO A 89 7.95 7.73 -10.15
N SER A 90 7.44 8.39 -9.10
CA SER A 90 8.15 8.46 -7.80
C SER A 90 8.18 7.09 -7.08
N ARG A 91 9.08 6.93 -6.10
CA ARG A 91 9.21 5.69 -5.30
C ARG A 91 7.89 5.27 -4.65
N GLU A 92 7.13 6.23 -4.11
CA GLU A 92 5.84 5.99 -3.47
C GLU A 92 4.78 5.52 -4.48
N THR A 93 4.73 6.16 -5.66
CA THR A 93 3.81 5.76 -6.71
C THR A 93 4.13 4.37 -7.26
N LEU A 94 5.42 4.04 -7.41
CA LEU A 94 5.86 2.70 -7.79
C LEU A 94 5.45 1.65 -6.75
N ALA A 95 5.62 1.95 -5.45
CA ALA A 95 5.18 1.05 -4.38
C ALA A 95 3.66 0.82 -4.42
N ALA A 96 2.86 1.87 -4.58
CA ALA A 96 1.41 1.76 -4.71
C ALA A 96 1.01 0.89 -5.92
N TRP A 97 1.70 1.04 -7.06
CA TRP A 97 1.44 0.21 -8.25
C TRP A 97 1.81 -1.25 -8.06
N ILE A 98 2.91 -1.53 -7.36
CA ILE A 98 3.32 -2.90 -7.01
C ILE A 98 2.30 -3.52 -6.05
N GLU A 99 1.78 -2.77 -5.07
CA GLU A 99 0.74 -3.25 -4.16
C GLU A 99 -0.56 -3.58 -4.90
N GLU A 100 -0.96 -2.74 -5.86
CA GLU A 100 -2.18 -2.94 -6.65
C GLU A 100 -2.05 -4.11 -7.64
N LEU A 101 -0.91 -4.26 -8.30
CA LEU A 101 -0.70 -5.28 -9.34
C LEU A 101 -0.17 -6.61 -8.79
N CYS A 102 0.46 -6.64 -7.62
CA CYS A 102 1.15 -7.80 -7.07
C CYS A 102 1.10 -7.85 -5.53
N PRO A 103 -0.05 -8.20 -4.93
CA PRO A 103 -0.19 -8.32 -3.47
C PRO A 103 0.73 -9.40 -2.85
N ASP A 104 1.16 -10.39 -3.63
CA ASP A 104 2.01 -11.49 -3.16
C ASP A 104 3.47 -11.09 -2.89
N ILE A 105 3.94 -9.98 -3.46
CA ILE A 105 5.30 -9.48 -3.20
C ILE A 105 5.42 -8.94 -1.77
N ARG A 106 4.33 -8.38 -1.23
CA ARG A 106 4.24 -7.94 0.16
C ARG A 106 4.44 -9.10 1.14
N LYS A 107 3.88 -10.28 0.84
CA LYS A 107 4.03 -11.50 1.65
C LYS A 107 5.50 -11.94 1.74
N ARG A 108 6.31 -11.71 0.71
CA ARG A 108 7.77 -12.03 0.72
C ARG A 108 8.62 -11.00 1.46
N ILE A 109 8.23 -9.72 1.48
CA ILE A 109 8.98 -8.67 2.22
C ILE A 109 8.73 -8.81 3.73
N VAL A 110 7.49 -9.12 4.13
CA VAL A 110 7.14 -9.43 5.53
C VAL A 110 7.62 -10.85 5.95
N GLY A 111 7.98 -11.69 4.97
CA GLY A 111 8.61 -13.00 5.20
C GLY A 111 10.05 -12.94 5.74
N ARG A 112 10.65 -11.76 5.90
CA ARG A 112 11.97 -11.59 6.51
C ARG A 112 11.90 -11.56 8.04
N ALA A 113 11.27 -12.57 8.63
CA ALA A 113 11.53 -13.13 9.96
C ALA A 113 10.52 -14.24 10.31
N VAL A 114 10.23 -15.19 9.40
CA VAL A 114 9.54 -16.44 9.76
C VAL A 114 10.53 -17.36 10.50
N GLY A 115 10.97 -16.91 11.67
CA GLY A 115 12.01 -17.56 12.48
C GLY A 115 12.37 -16.81 13.77
N SER A 116 11.85 -15.59 13.97
CA SER A 116 11.93 -14.93 15.27
C SER A 116 10.52 -14.61 15.75
N VAL A 117 9.76 -15.65 16.08
CA VAL A 117 8.68 -15.50 17.06
C VAL A 117 9.32 -14.86 18.28
N PRO A 118 8.82 -13.72 18.81
CA PRO A 118 9.25 -13.22 20.11
C PRO A 118 8.89 -14.27 21.15
N LYS A 119 9.83 -15.18 21.45
CA LYS A 119 9.60 -16.21 22.45
C LYS A 119 9.41 -15.51 23.79
N SER A 120 8.36 -15.92 24.51
CA SER A 120 8.05 -15.37 25.82
C SER A 120 9.28 -15.43 26.71
N GLN A 121 9.46 -14.43 27.58
CA GLN A 121 10.64 -14.31 28.45
C GLN A 121 10.94 -15.61 29.21
N LYS A 122 9.89 -16.38 29.55
CA LYS A 122 9.98 -17.70 30.19
C LYS A 122 10.77 -18.73 29.37
N VAL A 123 10.61 -18.76 28.05
CA VAL A 123 11.34 -19.70 27.18
C VAL A 123 12.83 -19.34 27.08
N LYS A 124 13.14 -18.03 27.09
CA LYS A 124 14.53 -17.57 27.13
C LYS A 124 15.19 -17.94 28.47
N GLN A 125 14.49 -17.75 29.59
CA GLN A 125 14.98 -18.11 30.92
C GLN A 125 15.20 -19.62 31.06
N ALA A 126 14.28 -20.46 30.58
CA ALA A 126 14.44 -21.91 30.61
C ALA A 126 15.67 -22.39 29.81
N ALA A 127 15.92 -21.80 28.64
CA ALA A 127 17.10 -22.11 27.83
C ALA A 127 18.41 -21.70 28.52
N VAL A 128 18.41 -20.58 29.24
CA VAL A 128 19.57 -20.13 30.02
C VAL A 128 19.82 -21.06 31.21
N ILE A 129 18.77 -21.48 31.92
CA ILE A 129 18.89 -22.44 33.04
C ILE A 129 19.38 -23.81 32.53
N GLU A 130 18.87 -24.31 31.40
CA GLU A 130 19.35 -25.56 30.78
C GLU A 130 20.82 -25.46 30.37
N LEU A 131 21.26 -24.31 29.83
CA LEU A 131 22.66 -24.04 29.48
C LEU A 131 23.57 -23.94 30.70
N CYS A 132 23.07 -23.46 31.83
CA CYS A 132 23.83 -23.33 33.08
C CYS A 132 23.86 -24.64 33.90
N THR A 133 22.93 -25.58 33.65
CA THR A 133 22.82 -26.85 34.38
C THR A 133 23.40 -28.04 33.62
N ARG A 134 23.68 -27.90 32.31
CA ARG A 134 24.27 -28.96 31.46
C ARG A 134 25.49 -28.44 30.69
N GLU A 135 26.52 -29.26 30.50
CA GLU A 135 27.72 -28.94 29.70
C GLU A 135 27.49 -28.99 28.17
N GLN A 136 26.26 -28.75 27.70
CA GLN A 136 25.99 -28.74 26.27
C GLN A 136 26.36 -27.40 25.65
N SER A 137 26.81 -27.42 24.39
CA SER A 137 27.16 -26.18 23.70
C SER A 137 25.96 -25.23 23.58
N ALA A 138 26.20 -23.93 23.72
CA ALA A 138 25.17 -22.89 23.59
C ALA A 138 24.40 -22.95 22.26
N ARG A 139 25.00 -23.55 21.23
CA ARG A 139 24.36 -23.77 19.93
C ARG A 139 23.26 -24.83 20.00
N VAL A 140 23.53 -25.97 20.64
CA VAL A 140 22.57 -27.09 20.75
C VAL A 140 21.37 -26.69 21.59
N VAL A 141 21.61 -25.96 22.69
CA VAL A 141 20.53 -25.44 23.55
C VAL A 141 19.70 -24.38 22.83
N ALA A 142 20.33 -23.49 22.06
CA ALA A 142 19.65 -22.48 21.26
C ALA A 142 18.79 -23.12 20.16
N GLU A 143 19.29 -24.12 19.45
CA GLU A 143 18.55 -24.84 18.40
C GLU A 143 17.35 -25.62 19.01
N LYS A 144 17.57 -26.35 20.11
CA LYS A 144 16.50 -27.10 20.81
C LYS A 144 15.42 -26.18 21.39
N ALA A 145 15.81 -25.06 21.96
CA ALA A 145 14.88 -24.07 22.48
C ALA A 145 14.37 -23.10 21.39
N GLY A 146 14.81 -23.25 20.14
CA GLY A 146 14.58 -22.34 19.00
C GLY A 146 14.81 -20.87 19.32
N VAL A 147 15.82 -20.56 20.13
CA VAL A 147 16.26 -19.20 20.48
C VAL A 147 17.55 -18.91 19.70
N SER A 148 17.89 -17.63 19.50
CA SER A 148 19.18 -17.30 18.89
C SER A 148 20.34 -17.59 19.85
N ARG A 149 21.45 -18.12 19.33
CA ARG A 149 22.69 -18.37 20.10
C ARG A 149 23.18 -17.14 20.88
N PRO A 150 23.16 -15.90 20.33
CA PRO A 150 23.51 -14.70 21.10
C PRO A 150 22.64 -14.48 22.34
N THR A 151 21.33 -14.79 22.26
CA THR A 151 20.40 -14.64 23.40
C THR A 151 20.75 -15.59 24.55
N CYS A 152 21.12 -16.84 24.27
CA CYS A 152 21.53 -17.80 25.30
C CYS A 152 22.86 -17.42 25.97
N ILE A 153 23.82 -16.89 25.20
CA ILE A 153 25.12 -16.44 25.74
C ILE A 153 24.95 -15.20 26.61
N ALA A 154 24.19 -14.20 26.16
CA ALA A 154 23.92 -13.00 26.93
C ALA A 154 23.18 -13.30 28.25
N GLY A 155 22.17 -14.18 28.21
CA GLY A 155 21.45 -14.60 29.41
C GLY A 155 22.30 -15.38 30.41
N ARG A 156 23.28 -16.17 29.94
CA ARG A 156 24.25 -16.85 30.82
C ARG A 156 25.12 -15.86 31.60
N ILE A 157 25.54 -14.77 30.97
CA ILE A 157 26.32 -13.71 31.62
C ILE A 157 25.48 -13.06 32.73
N SER A 158 24.22 -12.71 32.45
CA SER A 158 23.33 -12.12 33.46
C SER A 158 23.00 -13.08 34.61
N TYR A 159 22.74 -14.37 34.32
CA TYR A 159 22.44 -15.37 35.35
C TYR A 159 23.63 -15.64 36.29
N SER A 160 24.87 -15.62 35.78
CA SER A 160 26.07 -15.73 36.61
C SER A 160 26.26 -14.50 37.52
N VAL A 161 25.94 -13.30 37.05
CA VAL A 161 26.07 -12.07 37.87
C VAL A 161 25.04 -12.02 39.01
N GLU A 162 23.79 -12.44 38.76
CA GLU A 162 22.75 -12.48 39.80
C GLU A 162 23.02 -13.55 40.88
N ARG A 163 23.66 -14.68 40.54
CA ARG A 163 23.96 -15.75 41.49
C ARG A 163 25.12 -15.41 42.45
N PHE A 164 25.99 -14.47 42.08
CA PHE A 164 27.09 -13.99 42.91
C PHE A 164 26.70 -12.86 43.89
N GLN A 165 25.45 -12.36 43.85
CA GLN A 165 24.94 -11.39 44.82
C GLN A 165 24.24 -12.02 46.04
N HIS A 166 24.13 -13.36 46.09
CA HIS A 166 23.48 -14.10 47.18
C HIS A 166 24.41 -15.11 47.90
N LEU A 167 25.72 -14.88 47.84
CA LEU A 167 26.72 -15.45 48.76
C LEU A 167 27.38 -14.29 49.52
#